data_AF-A0A7V7BXK5-F1
#
_entry.id   AF-A0A7V7BXK5-F1
#
_cell.length_a   1.000
_cell.length_b   1.000
_cell.length_c   1.000
_cell.angle_alpha   90.00
_cell.angle_beta   90.00
_cell.angle_gamma   90.00
#
_symmetry.space_group_name_H-M   'P 1'
#
loop_
_entity.id
_entity.type
_entity.pdbx_description
1 polymer ?
#
loop_
_entity_poly.entity_id
_entity_poly.type
_entity_poly.pdbx_seq_one_letter_code
_entity_poly.pdbx_strand_id
1 'polypeptide(L)' 'MTEPVETTIVFGTAGHIDHGKTTLIKALSGVDCDRLREEKRRGITIELGFA' A
#
# COMPACT_ATOMS: atom_id res chain seq x y z
N MET A 1 -8.37 -32.48 -14.54
CA MET A 1 -7.26 -31.68 -14.00
C MET A 1 -7.31 -30.35 -14.70
N THR A 2 -7.68 -29.27 -14.02
CA THR A 2 -7.76 -27.93 -14.61
C THR A 2 -6.45 -27.21 -14.35
N GLU A 3 -5.79 -26.75 -15.41
CA GLU A 3 -4.59 -25.91 -15.32
C GLU A 3 -4.92 -24.63 -14.55
N PRO A 4 -4.04 -24.15 -13.65
CA PRO A 4 -4.25 -22.90 -12.95
C PRO A 4 -4.20 -21.73 -13.94
N VAL A 5 -5.21 -20.86 -13.90
CA VAL A 5 -5.24 -19.62 -14.67
C VAL A 5 -4.46 -18.56 -13.92
N GLU A 6 -3.37 -18.04 -14.49
CA GLU A 6 -2.74 -16.83 -13.96
C GLU A 6 -3.70 -15.65 -14.11
N THR A 7 -4.10 -15.09 -12.97
CA THR A 7 -4.94 -13.89 -12.93
C THR A 7 -4.18 -12.78 -12.22
N THR A 8 -3.92 -11.69 -12.93
CA THR A 8 -3.40 -10.46 -12.31
C THR A 8 -4.55 -9.74 -11.63
N ILE A 9 -4.42 -9.47 -10.33
CA ILE A 9 -5.42 -8.73 -9.55
C ILE A 9 -4.77 -7.47 -8.98
N VAL A 10 -5.48 -6.35 -9.08
CA VAL A 10 -5.08 -5.07 -8.48
C VAL A 10 -6.00 -4.79 -7.30
N PHE A 11 -5.43 -4.62 -6.10
CA PHE A 11 -6.16 -4.24 -4.89
C PHE A 11 -5.80 -2.82 -4.47
N GLY A 12 -6.81 -2.06 -4.04
CA GLY A 12 -6.63 -0.74 -3.44
C GLY A 12 -7.04 -0.76 -1.97
N THR A 13 -6.24 -0.12 -1.10
CA THR A 13 -6.59 0.09 0.31
C THR A 13 -7.20 1.47 0.52
N ALA A 14 -8.36 1.53 1.17
CA ALA A 14 -9.05 2.78 1.54
C ALA A 14 -9.37 2.80 3.04
N GLY A 15 -9.68 3.98 3.58
CA GLY A 15 -9.98 4.16 5.01
C GLY A 15 -9.64 5.56 5.53
N HIS A 16 -10.11 5.88 6.74
CA HIS A 16 -9.90 7.18 7.39
C HIS A 16 -8.40 7.50 7.62
N ILE A 17 -8.06 8.78 7.77
CA ILE A 17 -6.68 9.20 8.08
C ILE A 17 -6.19 8.50 9.36
N ASP A 18 -4.91 8.16 9.41
CA ASP A 18 -4.25 7.47 10.53
C ASP A 18 -4.77 6.08 10.91
N HIS A 19 -5.66 5.47 10.13
CA HIS A 19 -6.09 4.07 10.31
C HIS A 19 -5.06 3.04 9.81
N GLY A 20 -3.78 3.42 9.66
CA GLY A 20 -2.69 2.49 9.41
C GLY A 20 -2.66 1.83 8.02
N LYS A 21 -3.30 2.42 7.00
CA LYS A 21 -3.28 1.89 5.62
C LYS A 21 -1.86 1.63 5.10
N THR A 22 -0.97 2.61 5.24
CA THR A 22 0.44 2.50 4.82
C THR A 22 1.19 1.45 5.63
N THR A 23 0.94 1.38 6.94
CA THR A 23 1.49 0.33 7.82
C THR A 23 1.06 -1.07 7.39
N LEU A 24 -0.22 -1.24 7.03
CA LEU A 24 -0.76 -2.51 6.55
C LEU A 24 -0.07 -2.96 5.26
N ILE A 25 0.04 -2.07 4.26
CA ILE A 25 0.74 -2.38 3.01
C ILE A 25 2.19 -2.78 3.30
N LYS A 26 2.91 -1.99 4.11
CA LYS A 26 4.30 -2.30 4.50
C LYS A 26 4.44 -3.65 5.19
N ALA A 27 3.48 -4.04 6.03
CA ALA A 27 3.49 -5.36 6.69
C ALA A 27 3.23 -6.51 5.70
N LEU A 28 2.40 -6.29 4.67
CA LEU A 28 2.04 -7.32 3.68
C LEU A 28 3.06 -7.48 2.56
N SER A 29 3.63 -6.38 2.07
CA SER A 29 4.52 -6.38 0.91
C SER A 29 5.99 -6.12 1.24
N GLY A 30 6.29 -5.59 2.44
CA GLY A 30 7.62 -5.07 2.79
C GLY A 30 7.94 -3.70 2.15
N VAL A 31 7.03 -3.15 1.33
CA VAL A 31 7.23 -1.88 0.63
C VAL A 31 6.73 -0.72 1.47
N ASP A 32 7.60 0.27 1.69
CA ASP A 32 7.23 1.53 2.34
C ASP A 32 6.72 2.52 1.29
N CYS A 33 5.41 2.75 1.26
CA CYS A 33 4.77 3.61 0.27
C CYS A 33 5.03 5.11 0.50
N ASP A 34 5.33 5.54 1.73
CA ASP A 34 5.65 6.94 2.04
C ASP A 34 7.09 7.22 1.59
N ARG A 35 7.26 7.53 0.31
CA ARG A 35 8.56 7.71 -0.35
C ARG A 35 9.07 9.15 -0.27
N LEU A 36 8.18 10.12 -0.11
CA LEU A 36 8.54 11.53 -0.04
C LEU A 36 9.08 11.88 1.35
N ARG A 37 10.10 12.75 1.40
CA ARG A 37 10.61 13.27 2.68
C ARG A 37 9.52 13.97 3.49
N GLU A 38 8.58 14.62 2.81
CA GLU A 38 7.50 15.36 3.45
C GLU A 38 6.46 14.44 4.08
N GLU A 39 6.15 13.30 3.45
CA GLU A 39 5.26 12.27 4.01
C GLU A 39 5.80 11.75 5.34
N LYS A 40 7.09 11.37 5.36
CA LYS A 40 7.77 10.91 6.57
C LYS A 40 7.86 11.99 7.64
N ARG A 41 8.07 13.25 7.25
CA ARG A 41 8.16 14.38 8.19
C ARG A 41 6.82 14.68 8.84
N ARG A 42 5.73 14.59 8.08
CA ARG A 42 4.38 14.94 8.53
C ARG A 42 3.58 13.74 9.07
N GLY A 43 4.04 12.53 8.83
CA GLY A 43 3.34 11.30 9.20
C GLY A 43 2.04 11.09 8.42
N ILE A 44 1.93 11.67 7.21
CA ILE A 44 0.74 11.54 6.35
C ILE A 44 1.16 11.13 4.95
N THR A 45 0.36 10.29 4.31
CA THR A 45 0.50 9.96 2.89
C THR A 45 -0.03 11.11 2.05
N ILE A 46 0.75 11.57 1.08
CA ILE A 46 0.45 12.72 0.21
C ILE A 46 0.16 12.25 -1.21
N GLU A 47 0.86 11.20 -1.66
CA GLU A 47 0.68 10.59 -2.98
C GLU A 47 0.22 9.14 -2.90
N LEU A 48 -0.38 8.64 -3.97
CA LEU A 48 -0.74 7.23 -4.07
C LEU A 48 0.52 6.35 -4.10
N GLY A 49 0.58 5.39 -3.17
CA GLY A 49 1.61 4.37 -3.09
C GLY A 49 1.25 3.10 -3.85
N PHE A 50 2.27 2.40 -4.34
CA PHE A 50 2.16 1.08 -4.98
C PHE A 50 3.20 0.16 -4.37
N ALA A 51 2.86 -1.12 -4.28
CA ALA A 51 3.66 -2.18 -3.68
C ALA A 51 3.46 -3.50 -4.43
#